data_AF-A0A3G4VL35-F1
#
_entry.id   AF-A0A3G4VL35-F1
#
_cell.length_a   1.000
_cell.length_b   1.000
_cell.length_c   1.000
_cell.angle_alpha   90.00
_cell.angle_beta   90.00
_cell.angle_gamma   90.00
#
_symmetry.space_group_name_H-M   'P 1'
#
loop_
_entity.id
_entity.type
_entity.pdbx_description
1 polymer ?
#
loop_
_entity_poly.entity_id
_entity_poly.type
_entity_poly.pdbx_seq_one_letter_code
_entity_poly.pdbx_strand_id
1 'polypeptide(L)'
;MWLIEFVDGHLQGVSLPLQASFYLTGNKEVRKNNQLSVPEYLPSDTELLFEIKDQTLFVKGFYRSDKLKKLVANRVYRFKGLSFFLYQEGNRNPKLRRFVFRKYQPVVAFTLVLNLVVVIASFAFFYNQQQTLIAGYLNMLGSGFIKDGKLNVFDKTAMQTLPDFWQKNLKLVNSDQYIRLAQLDVQLVSSQTGKVLDGRVVTKFDRDEVQVDTYEEDNQIMLLFGEYGLTFSKQGSDWFVSDLAKATLILNNAGLSSLNRRLKTRVEQSELISSREFPYSIFYSTTTGGYIYDQTDRYWEGSTVPNLGVIQLITRDKIVFKNANKTRVYLIQP
;
A
#
# COMPACT_ATOMS: atom_id res chain seq x y z
N MET A 1 47.39 70.82 -9.67
CA MET A 1 46.17 71.30 -10.35
C MET A 1 44.98 70.39 -10.03
N TRP A 2 43.72 70.86 -10.11
CA TRP A 2 42.55 69.96 -10.04
C TRP A 2 42.18 69.45 -11.43
N LEU A 3 41.80 68.18 -11.52
CA LEU A 3 41.40 67.50 -12.76
C LEU A 3 40.01 66.89 -12.57
N ILE A 4 39.20 66.92 -13.62
CA ILE A 4 37.96 66.13 -13.75
C ILE A 4 38.20 65.02 -14.77
N GLU A 5 37.85 63.78 -14.42
CA GLU A 5 37.93 62.64 -15.33
C GLU A 5 36.57 61.94 -15.41
N PHE A 6 36.15 61.64 -16.65
CA PHE A 6 34.90 60.95 -16.94
C PHE A 6 35.12 59.43 -16.99
N VAL A 7 34.20 58.68 -16.39
CA VAL A 7 34.37 57.25 -16.07
C VAL A 7 33.60 56.33 -17.02
N ASP A 8 32.60 56.86 -17.73
CA ASP A 8 31.63 56.05 -18.48
C ASP A 8 31.18 56.81 -19.74
N GLY A 9 30.70 56.07 -20.74
CA GLY A 9 30.25 56.62 -22.02
C GLY A 9 31.39 57.02 -22.99
N HIS A 10 31.05 57.82 -23.99
CA HIS A 10 31.92 58.38 -25.04
C HIS A 10 33.03 59.29 -24.51
N LEU A 11 32.89 59.82 -23.30
CA LEU A 11 33.93 60.63 -22.65
C LEU A 11 34.83 59.82 -21.72
N GLN A 12 34.66 58.50 -21.65
CA GLN A 12 35.43 57.65 -20.75
C GLN A 12 36.95 57.86 -20.94
N GLY A 13 37.64 58.17 -19.84
CA GLY A 13 39.10 58.40 -19.82
C GLY A 13 39.51 59.83 -20.19
N VAL A 14 38.59 60.66 -20.69
CA VAL A 14 38.87 62.08 -20.93
C VAL A 14 39.08 62.77 -19.59
N SER A 15 40.23 63.42 -19.44
CA SER A 15 40.62 64.19 -18.26
C SER A 15 40.85 65.65 -18.64
N LEU A 16 40.21 66.56 -17.90
CA LEU A 16 40.29 68.00 -18.17
C LEU A 16 40.83 68.75 -16.95
N PRO A 17 41.78 69.69 -17.13
CA PRO A 17 42.24 70.55 -16.06
C PRO A 17 41.17 71.57 -15.68
N LEU A 18 41.01 71.79 -14.39
CA LEU A 18 40.12 72.80 -13.83
C LEU A 18 40.94 74.01 -13.40
N GLN A 19 40.60 75.17 -13.99
CA GLN A 19 41.14 76.48 -13.60
C GLN A 19 40.35 77.03 -12.38
N ALA A 20 39.99 78.32 -12.34
CA ALA A 20 39.20 78.89 -11.25
C ALA A 20 37.73 78.42 -11.27
N SER A 21 37.15 78.31 -12.47
CA SER A 21 35.79 77.82 -12.70
C SER A 21 35.70 77.03 -14.01
N PHE A 22 34.80 76.05 -14.04
CA PHE A 22 34.51 75.22 -15.21
C PHE A 22 33.00 74.96 -15.31
N TYR A 23 32.45 75.11 -16.51
CA TYR A 23 31.04 74.88 -16.80
C TYR A 23 30.86 73.61 -17.62
N LEU A 24 29.91 72.77 -17.23
CA LEU A 24 29.46 71.64 -18.04
C LEU A 24 28.00 71.87 -18.39
N THR A 25 27.67 71.92 -19.69
CA THR A 25 26.31 72.21 -20.16
C THR A 25 25.80 71.14 -21.11
N GLY A 26 24.49 70.91 -21.13
CA GLY A 26 23.82 70.15 -22.18
C GLY A 26 23.45 70.99 -23.41
N ASN A 27 23.68 72.30 -23.40
CA ASN A 27 23.41 73.16 -24.54
C ASN A 27 24.50 72.98 -25.61
N LYS A 28 24.11 72.83 -26.88
CA LYS A 28 25.03 72.70 -28.03
C LYS A 28 25.87 73.96 -28.26
N GLU A 29 25.35 75.12 -27.90
CA GLU A 29 26.05 76.39 -28.02
C GLU A 29 26.92 76.65 -26.78
N VAL A 30 28.20 76.93 -27.01
CA VAL A 30 29.12 77.39 -25.97
C VAL A 30 28.97 78.91 -25.83
N ARG A 31 28.54 79.37 -24.66
CA ARG A 31 28.25 80.78 -24.36
C ARG A 31 29.18 81.42 -23.33
N LYS A 32 29.96 80.60 -22.59
CA LYS A 32 30.85 81.04 -21.50
C LYS A 32 32.28 80.53 -21.72
N ASN A 33 33.26 81.24 -21.19
CA ASN A 33 34.64 80.76 -21.12
C ASN A 33 34.73 79.55 -20.15
N ASN A 34 35.64 78.61 -20.43
CA ASN A 34 35.82 77.36 -19.68
C ASN A 34 34.54 76.49 -19.61
N GLN A 35 33.78 76.43 -20.70
CA GLN A 35 32.56 75.66 -20.81
C GLN A 35 32.73 74.45 -21.75
N LEU A 36 32.36 73.27 -21.29
CA LEU A 36 32.25 72.06 -22.09
C LEU A 36 30.77 71.75 -22.38
N SER A 37 30.45 71.59 -23.65
CA SER A 37 29.13 71.15 -24.11
C SER A 37 29.10 69.62 -24.23
N VAL A 38 28.12 68.97 -23.59
CA VAL A 38 27.90 67.51 -23.58
C VAL A 38 26.41 67.18 -23.79
N PRO A 39 25.82 67.58 -24.94
CA PRO A 39 24.40 67.42 -25.22
C PRO A 39 23.96 65.95 -25.32
N GLU A 40 24.88 65.01 -25.53
CA GLU A 40 24.61 63.56 -25.56
C GLU A 40 24.28 63.00 -24.16
N TYR A 41 24.70 63.71 -23.11
CA TYR A 41 24.54 63.27 -21.72
C TYR A 41 23.58 64.15 -20.93
N LEU A 42 23.68 65.47 -21.10
CA LEU A 42 22.94 66.43 -20.31
C LEU A 42 21.81 67.04 -21.14
N PRO A 43 20.60 67.21 -20.57
CA PRO A 43 19.54 67.97 -21.21
C PRO A 43 19.96 69.45 -21.42
N SER A 44 19.39 70.09 -22.44
CA SER A 44 19.77 71.45 -22.88
C SER A 44 19.59 72.55 -21.83
N ASP A 45 18.76 72.32 -20.82
CA ASP A 45 18.48 73.24 -19.70
C ASP A 45 19.47 73.09 -18.52
N THR A 46 20.39 72.14 -18.62
CA THR A 46 21.21 71.72 -17.49
C THR A 46 22.61 72.32 -17.58
N GLU A 47 22.98 73.12 -16.57
CA GLU A 47 24.34 73.65 -16.39
C GLU A 47 24.89 73.23 -15.02
N LEU A 48 26.10 72.66 -15.01
CA LEU A 48 26.88 72.42 -13.80
C LEU A 48 28.05 73.38 -13.77
N LEU A 49 28.19 74.11 -12.67
CA LEU A 49 29.31 75.01 -12.43
C LEU A 49 30.20 74.43 -11.36
N PHE A 50 31.45 74.14 -11.71
CA PHE A 50 32.49 73.69 -10.80
C PHE A 50 33.35 74.88 -10.39
N GLU A 51 33.43 75.16 -9.10
CA GLU A 51 34.23 76.26 -8.53
C GLU A 51 35.22 75.72 -7.52
N ILE A 52 36.42 76.29 -7.51
CA ILE A 52 37.45 76.00 -6.50
C ILE A 52 37.52 77.17 -5.52
N LYS A 53 37.14 76.93 -4.27
CA LYS A 53 37.21 77.89 -3.15
C LYS A 53 37.99 77.28 -2.00
N ASP A 54 39.01 77.98 -1.51
CA ASP A 54 39.85 77.53 -0.38
C ASP A 54 40.39 76.11 -0.56
N GLN A 55 40.92 75.81 -1.76
CA GLN A 55 41.41 74.48 -2.17
C GLN A 55 40.36 73.35 -2.16
N THR A 56 39.09 73.66 -1.89
CA THR A 56 37.97 72.72 -1.94
C THR A 56 37.08 72.96 -3.15
N LEU A 57 36.56 71.87 -3.70
CA LEU A 57 35.83 71.90 -4.96
C LEU A 57 34.33 71.82 -4.70
N PHE A 58 33.60 72.77 -5.26
CA PHE A 58 32.15 72.86 -5.15
C PHE A 58 31.51 72.73 -6.52
N VAL A 59 30.31 72.16 -6.56
CA VAL A 59 29.46 72.14 -7.76
C VAL A 59 28.11 72.78 -7.48
N LYS A 60 27.69 73.66 -8.38
CA LYS A 60 26.35 74.24 -8.46
C LYS A 60 25.57 73.58 -9.61
N GLY A 61 24.24 73.48 -9.49
CA GLY A 61 23.38 72.81 -10.47
C GLY A 61 23.27 71.28 -10.31
N PHE A 62 24.02 70.68 -9.37
CA PHE A 62 23.99 69.22 -9.13
C PHE A 62 22.67 68.75 -8.47
N TYR A 63 21.96 69.66 -7.81
CA TYR A 63 20.64 69.43 -7.22
C TYR A 63 19.62 70.43 -7.79
N ARG A 64 18.33 70.07 -7.80
CA ARG A 64 17.24 70.92 -8.33
C ARG A 64 17.13 72.31 -7.68
N SER A 65 17.75 72.55 -6.52
CA SER A 65 17.68 73.79 -5.75
C SER A 65 18.90 74.70 -5.89
N ASP A 66 19.78 74.43 -6.85
CA ASP A 66 20.96 75.26 -7.14
C ASP A 66 21.92 75.45 -5.95
N LYS A 67 21.79 74.60 -4.94
CA LYS A 67 22.64 74.58 -3.75
C LYS A 67 24.04 74.10 -4.10
N LEU A 68 25.05 74.79 -3.55
CA LEU A 68 26.44 74.39 -3.65
C LEU A 68 26.67 73.06 -2.92
N LYS A 69 27.25 72.09 -3.62
CA LYS A 69 27.64 70.81 -3.05
C LYS A 69 29.16 70.70 -3.02
N LYS A 70 29.72 70.45 -1.84
CA LYS A 70 31.15 70.10 -1.69
C LYS A 70 31.42 68.73 -2.32
N LEU A 71 32.37 68.68 -3.24
CA LEU A 71 32.85 67.45 -3.87
C LEU A 71 34.08 66.93 -3.14
N VAL A 72 34.16 65.61 -3.03
CA VAL A 72 35.26 64.87 -2.39
C VAL A 72 36.12 64.31 -3.50
N ALA A 73 37.44 64.50 -3.38
CA ALA A 73 38.40 63.95 -4.32
C ALA A 73 38.24 62.42 -4.43
N ASN A 74 38.49 61.87 -5.62
CA ASN A 74 38.48 60.44 -5.93
C ASN A 74 37.13 59.72 -5.69
N ARG A 75 36.06 60.45 -5.39
CA ARG A 75 34.70 59.92 -5.33
C ARG A 75 34.06 60.00 -6.70
N VAL A 76 33.55 58.87 -7.19
CA VAL A 76 32.78 58.83 -8.43
C VAL A 76 31.37 59.37 -8.17
N TYR A 77 31.02 60.43 -8.88
CA TYR A 77 29.71 61.06 -8.91
C TYR A 77 28.98 60.65 -10.19
N ARG A 78 27.66 60.52 -10.09
CA ARG A 78 26.77 60.26 -11.22
C ARG A 78 25.70 61.33 -11.26
N PHE A 79 25.50 61.93 -12.42
CA PHE A 79 24.48 62.95 -12.64
C PHE A 79 23.93 62.84 -14.06
N LYS A 80 22.61 62.61 -14.18
CA LYS A 80 21.89 62.50 -15.46
C LYS A 80 22.65 61.70 -16.54
N GLY A 81 23.13 60.50 -16.20
CA GLY A 81 23.85 59.63 -17.15
C GLY A 81 25.36 59.87 -17.24
N LEU A 82 25.86 61.03 -16.84
CA LEU A 82 27.28 61.35 -16.82
C LEU A 82 27.93 60.90 -15.50
N SER A 83 29.06 60.22 -15.59
CA SER A 83 29.82 59.72 -14.44
C SER A 83 31.23 60.27 -14.45
N PHE A 84 31.64 60.90 -13.35
CA PHE A 84 32.93 61.59 -13.26
C PHE A 84 33.48 61.56 -11.83
N PHE A 85 34.77 61.79 -11.68
CA PHE A 85 35.39 62.08 -10.40
C PHE A 85 36.41 63.19 -10.57
N LEU A 86 36.80 63.79 -9.45
CA LEU A 86 37.78 64.86 -9.44
C LEU A 86 38.94 64.49 -8.56
N TYR A 87 40.14 64.91 -8.93
CA TYR A 87 41.34 64.62 -8.17
C TYR A 87 42.35 65.75 -8.35
N GLN A 88 43.29 65.86 -7.42
CA GLN A 88 44.46 66.70 -7.61
C GLN A 88 45.50 65.91 -8.41
N GLU A 89 46.15 66.59 -9.34
CA GLU A 89 47.27 66.08 -10.12
C GLU A 89 48.30 65.38 -9.20
N GLY A 90 48.71 64.17 -9.58
CA GLY A 90 49.55 63.28 -8.76
C GLY A 90 48.79 62.40 -7.75
N ASN A 91 47.55 62.74 -7.39
CA ASN A 91 46.75 62.05 -6.36
C ASN A 91 45.50 61.33 -6.92
N ARG A 92 45.64 60.69 -8.09
CA ARG A 92 44.58 59.91 -8.72
C ARG A 92 44.40 58.55 -8.05
N ASN A 93 43.28 58.32 -7.37
CA ASN A 93 42.92 57.02 -6.76
C ASN A 93 41.39 56.80 -6.63
N PRO A 94 40.63 56.79 -7.75
CA PRO A 94 39.19 56.57 -7.72
C PRO A 94 38.82 55.11 -7.37
N LYS A 95 37.75 54.92 -6.58
CA LYS A 95 37.20 53.58 -6.27
C LYS A 95 36.35 53.01 -7.42
N LEU A 96 36.94 52.85 -8.61
CA LEU A 96 36.25 52.42 -9.85
C LEU A 96 35.63 51.02 -9.74
N ARG A 97 36.34 50.04 -9.15
CA ARG A 97 35.83 48.66 -8.99
C ARG A 97 34.49 48.63 -8.24
N ARG A 98 34.36 49.43 -7.17
CA ARG A 98 33.14 49.51 -6.38
C ARG A 98 31.99 50.17 -7.16
N PHE A 99 32.31 51.15 -8.01
CA PHE A 99 31.33 51.79 -8.89
C PHE A 99 30.77 50.82 -9.93
N VAL A 100 31.66 50.10 -10.63
CA VAL A 100 31.27 49.08 -11.62
C VAL A 100 30.43 47.98 -10.98
N PHE A 101 30.84 47.48 -9.81
CA PHE A 101 30.07 46.46 -9.10
C PHE A 101 28.64 46.94 -8.76
N ARG A 102 28.48 48.17 -8.25
CA ARG A 102 27.15 48.73 -7.97
C ARG A 102 26.30 48.93 -9.22
N LYS A 103 26.92 49.24 -10.38
CA LYS A 103 26.22 49.39 -11.66
C LYS A 103 25.57 48.07 -12.10
N TYR A 104 26.27 46.95 -11.92
CA TYR A 104 25.81 45.62 -12.37
C TYR A 104 25.12 44.78 -11.30
N GLN A 105 25.13 45.21 -10.04
CA GLN A 105 24.50 44.49 -8.92
C GLN A 105 23.05 44.05 -9.19
N PRO A 106 22.15 44.88 -9.77
CA PRO A 106 20.79 44.44 -10.05
C PRO A 106 20.71 43.32 -11.10
N VAL A 107 21.57 43.38 -12.11
CA VAL A 107 21.64 42.36 -13.17
C VAL A 107 22.12 41.04 -12.57
N VAL A 108 23.17 41.07 -11.75
CA VAL A 108 23.68 39.87 -11.05
C VAL A 108 22.60 39.28 -10.15
N ALA A 109 21.93 40.10 -9.33
CA ALA A 109 20.85 39.65 -8.47
C ALA A 109 19.71 38.99 -9.26
N PHE A 110 19.28 39.62 -10.37
CA PHE A 110 18.26 39.07 -11.25
C PHE A 110 18.68 37.72 -11.84
N THR A 111 19.91 37.61 -12.35
CA THR A 111 20.41 36.34 -12.91
C THR A 111 20.46 35.22 -11.86
N LEU A 112 20.82 35.52 -10.62
CA LEU A 112 20.83 34.53 -9.54
C LEU A 112 19.42 34.05 -9.19
N VAL A 113 18.47 34.98 -9.06
CA VAL A 113 17.06 34.63 -8.80
C VAL A 113 16.48 33.79 -9.94
N LEU A 114 16.76 34.15 -11.19
CA LEU A 114 16.30 33.39 -12.35
C LEU A 114 16.86 31.96 -12.34
N ASN A 115 18.16 31.79 -12.06
CA ASN A 115 18.76 30.46 -11.96
C ASN A 115 18.12 29.63 -10.84
N LEU A 116 17.88 30.24 -9.67
CA LEU A 116 17.21 29.56 -8.56
C LEU A 116 15.81 29.08 -8.95
N VAL A 117 15.02 29.93 -9.63
CA VAL A 117 13.69 29.57 -10.11
C VAL A 117 13.74 28.43 -11.11
N VAL A 118 14.68 28.45 -12.07
CA VAL A 118 14.86 27.38 -13.06
C VAL A 118 15.21 26.06 -12.39
N VAL A 119 16.11 26.07 -11.40
CA VAL A 119 16.49 24.87 -10.65
C VAL A 119 15.28 24.29 -9.90
N ILE A 120 14.53 25.13 -9.17
CA ILE A 120 13.34 24.70 -8.43
C ILE A 120 12.29 24.12 -9.37
N ALA A 121 12.00 24.79 -10.49
CA ALA A 121 11.02 24.33 -11.47
C ALA A 121 11.43 23.00 -12.11
N SER A 122 12.72 22.85 -12.47
CA SER A 122 13.24 21.61 -13.04
C SER A 122 13.12 20.47 -12.03
N PHE A 123 13.49 20.70 -10.77
CA PHE A 123 13.38 19.70 -9.72
C PHE A 123 11.92 19.26 -9.49
N ALA A 124 10.99 20.22 -9.39
CA ALA A 124 9.57 19.93 -9.24
C ALA A 124 9.01 19.13 -10.43
N PHE A 125 9.42 19.48 -11.65
CA PHE A 125 9.04 18.74 -12.86
C PHE A 125 9.54 17.29 -12.83
N PHE A 126 10.83 17.08 -12.53
CA PHE A 126 11.40 15.73 -12.41
C PHE A 126 10.71 14.90 -11.32
N TYR A 127 10.43 15.49 -10.16
CA TYR A 127 9.76 14.82 -9.07
C TYR A 127 8.34 14.36 -9.46
N ASN A 128 7.55 15.25 -10.07
CA ASN A 128 6.19 14.92 -10.53
C ASN A 128 6.19 13.87 -11.64
N GLN A 129 7.16 13.94 -12.56
CA GLN A 129 7.30 12.96 -13.62
C GLN A 129 7.66 11.58 -13.06
N GLN A 130 8.58 11.51 -12.08
CA GLN A 130 8.90 10.26 -11.40
C GLN A 130 7.68 9.66 -10.69
N GLN A 131 6.91 10.47 -9.95
CA GLN A 131 5.69 10.00 -9.29
C GLN A 131 4.68 9.43 -10.29
N THR A 132 4.50 10.11 -11.42
CA THR A 132 3.56 9.67 -12.47
C THR A 132 4.01 8.35 -13.11
N LEU A 133 5.31 8.21 -13.38
CA LEU A 133 5.88 6.96 -13.90
C LEU A 133 5.73 5.81 -12.89
N ILE A 134 6.05 6.04 -11.61
CA ILE A 134 5.90 5.04 -10.56
C ILE A 134 4.43 4.60 -10.42
N ALA A 135 3.50 5.56 -10.41
CA ALA A 135 2.07 5.24 -10.37
C ALA A 135 1.63 4.43 -11.60
N GLY A 136 2.12 4.79 -12.80
CA GLY A 136 1.87 4.03 -14.01
C GLY A 136 2.40 2.60 -13.94
N TYR A 137 3.62 2.40 -13.42
CA TYR A 137 4.20 1.08 -13.23
C TYR A 137 3.42 0.24 -12.22
N LEU A 138 3.01 0.82 -11.08
CA LEU A 138 2.20 0.14 -10.08
C LEU A 138 0.82 -0.25 -10.62
N ASN A 139 0.17 0.65 -11.37
CA ASN A 139 -1.11 0.35 -12.02
C ASN A 139 -0.99 -0.78 -13.06
N MET A 140 0.13 -0.83 -13.79
CA MET A 140 0.37 -1.89 -14.78
C MET A 140 0.56 -3.26 -14.12
N LEU A 141 1.18 -3.30 -12.93
CA LEU A 141 1.30 -4.53 -12.14
C LEU A 141 -0.05 -5.03 -11.62
N GLY A 142 -0.98 -4.11 -11.34
CA GLY A 142 -2.31 -4.40 -10.84
C GLY A 142 -2.27 -4.98 -9.42
N SER A 143 -2.13 -6.30 -9.30
CA SER A 143 -2.14 -7.02 -8.03
C SER A 143 -0.88 -7.85 -7.83
N GLY A 144 -0.36 -7.86 -6.61
CA GLY A 144 0.81 -8.65 -6.22
C GLY A 144 1.00 -8.65 -4.71
N PHE A 145 2.03 -9.34 -4.24
CA PHE A 145 2.39 -9.38 -2.82
C PHE A 145 3.90 -9.34 -2.63
N ILE A 146 4.36 -8.69 -1.56
CA ILE A 146 5.79 -8.58 -1.25
C ILE A 146 6.18 -9.74 -0.33
N LYS A 147 7.19 -10.50 -0.74
CA LYS A 147 7.81 -11.55 0.08
C LYS A 147 9.28 -11.68 -0.25
N ASP A 148 10.12 -11.86 0.76
CA ASP A 148 11.58 -11.96 0.63
C ASP A 148 12.23 -10.80 -0.12
N GLY A 149 11.71 -9.58 0.09
CA GLY A 149 12.21 -8.37 -0.58
C GLY A 149 11.90 -8.30 -2.08
N LYS A 150 11.09 -9.21 -2.62
CA LYS A 150 10.63 -9.20 -4.01
C LYS A 150 9.13 -9.01 -4.10
N LEU A 151 8.68 -8.35 -5.16
CA LEU A 151 7.27 -8.20 -5.47
C LEU A 151 6.84 -9.35 -6.39
N ASN A 152 5.99 -10.22 -5.85
CA ASN A 152 5.41 -11.34 -6.57
C ASN A 152 4.22 -10.82 -7.37
N VAL A 153 4.22 -11.07 -8.68
CA VAL A 153 3.25 -10.55 -9.64
C VAL A 153 2.62 -11.70 -10.41
N PHE A 154 1.37 -11.53 -10.81
CA PHE A 154 0.63 -12.58 -11.52
C PHE A 154 0.57 -12.34 -13.04
N ASP A 155 0.78 -11.10 -13.48
CA ASP A 155 0.72 -10.73 -14.90
C ASP A 155 2.11 -10.80 -15.55
N LYS A 156 2.27 -11.78 -16.44
CA LYS A 156 3.49 -11.95 -17.23
C LYS A 156 3.73 -10.81 -18.21
N THR A 157 2.67 -10.22 -18.76
CA THR A 157 2.77 -9.12 -19.73
C THR A 157 3.26 -7.85 -19.04
N ALA A 158 2.71 -7.54 -17.86
CA ALA A 158 3.17 -6.44 -17.02
C ALA A 158 4.65 -6.56 -16.64
N MET A 159 5.13 -7.78 -16.34
CA MET A 159 6.55 -8.00 -16.04
C MET A 159 7.46 -7.69 -17.23
N GLN A 160 7.04 -7.99 -18.47
CA GLN A 160 7.84 -7.79 -19.67
C GLN A 160 7.88 -6.34 -20.15
N THR A 161 6.84 -5.56 -19.86
CA THR A 161 6.72 -4.15 -20.27
C THR A 161 7.41 -3.17 -19.32
N LEU A 162 7.67 -3.59 -18.09
CA LEU A 162 8.33 -2.75 -17.10
C LEU A 162 9.83 -2.60 -17.37
N PRO A 163 10.46 -1.49 -16.97
CA PRO A 163 11.90 -1.31 -17.10
C PRO A 163 12.71 -2.38 -16.36
N ASP A 164 13.91 -2.69 -16.85
CA ASP A 164 14.81 -3.74 -16.31
C ASP A 164 15.06 -3.64 -14.80
N PHE A 165 15.11 -2.41 -14.26
CA PHE A 165 15.35 -2.20 -12.83
C PHE A 165 14.16 -2.62 -11.95
N TRP A 166 12.93 -2.57 -12.47
CA TRP A 166 11.77 -3.18 -11.83
C TRP A 166 11.83 -4.69 -11.98
N GLN A 167 12.07 -5.20 -13.20
CA GLN A 167 12.05 -6.64 -13.49
C GLN A 167 12.94 -7.46 -12.55
N LYS A 168 14.12 -6.94 -12.18
CA LYS A 168 15.05 -7.60 -11.23
C LYS A 168 14.44 -7.87 -9.85
N ASN A 169 13.47 -7.05 -9.44
CA ASN A 169 12.81 -7.13 -8.15
C ASN A 169 11.42 -7.80 -8.23
N LEU A 170 11.01 -8.24 -9.42
CA LEU A 170 9.75 -8.94 -9.64
C LEU A 170 9.94 -10.45 -9.69
N LYS A 171 8.95 -11.20 -9.25
CA LYS A 171 8.86 -12.66 -9.43
C LYS A 171 7.49 -13.03 -9.97
N LEU A 172 7.46 -13.72 -11.10
CA LEU A 172 6.20 -14.20 -11.68
C LEU A 172 5.68 -15.41 -10.89
N VAL A 173 4.40 -15.38 -10.54
CA VAL A 173 3.68 -16.48 -9.89
C VAL A 173 2.49 -16.87 -10.77
N ASN A 174 2.29 -18.18 -10.99
CA ASN A 174 1.16 -18.67 -11.78
C ASN A 174 -0.16 -18.35 -11.06
N SER A 175 -1.10 -17.71 -11.76
CA SER A 175 -2.36 -17.22 -11.17
C SER A 175 -3.36 -18.32 -10.82
N ASP A 176 -3.20 -19.50 -11.39
CA ASP A 176 -4.24 -20.53 -11.48
C ASP A 176 -4.58 -21.17 -10.12
N GLN A 177 -3.70 -21.00 -9.13
CA GLN A 177 -3.83 -21.55 -7.78
C GLN A 177 -4.19 -20.50 -6.72
N TYR A 178 -4.40 -19.24 -7.11
CA TYR A 178 -4.56 -18.14 -6.16
C TYR A 178 -5.90 -17.43 -6.33
N ILE A 179 -6.64 -17.32 -5.23
CA ILE A 179 -7.82 -16.46 -5.12
C ILE A 179 -7.33 -15.05 -4.79
N ARG A 180 -7.76 -14.08 -5.60
CA ARG A 180 -7.43 -12.67 -5.39
C ARG A 180 -8.45 -12.03 -4.47
N LEU A 181 -7.98 -11.41 -3.41
CA LEU A 181 -8.80 -10.73 -2.43
C LEU A 181 -8.62 -9.23 -2.58
N ALA A 182 -9.71 -8.47 -2.48
CA ALA A 182 -9.67 -7.02 -2.46
C ALA A 182 -9.29 -6.46 -1.07
N GLN A 183 -9.47 -7.26 -0.03
CA GLN A 183 -9.18 -6.91 1.36
C GLN A 183 -8.21 -7.93 1.97
N LEU A 184 -7.34 -7.47 2.86
CA LEU A 184 -6.41 -8.32 3.60
C LEU A 184 -7.13 -9.10 4.70
N ASP A 185 -8.18 -8.50 5.26
CA ASP A 185 -9.04 -9.14 6.24
C ASP A 185 -10.17 -9.87 5.53
N VAL A 186 -10.24 -11.19 5.71
CA VAL A 186 -11.26 -12.04 5.10
C VAL A 186 -12.08 -12.77 6.15
N GLN A 187 -13.40 -12.72 5.99
CA GLN A 187 -14.33 -13.54 6.76
C GLN A 187 -14.62 -14.82 5.98
N LEU A 188 -14.43 -15.97 6.65
CA LEU A 188 -14.75 -17.27 6.08
C LEU A 188 -16.20 -17.60 6.38
N VAL A 189 -16.99 -17.86 5.34
CA VAL A 189 -18.42 -18.16 5.47
C VAL A 189 -18.73 -19.42 4.67
N SER A 190 -19.46 -20.34 5.27
CA SER A 190 -19.97 -21.52 4.59
C SER A 190 -20.99 -21.12 3.52
N SER A 191 -20.75 -21.49 2.27
CA SER A 191 -21.70 -21.26 1.18
C SER A 191 -23.03 -21.99 1.38
N GLN A 192 -23.02 -23.10 2.13
CA GLN A 192 -24.21 -23.93 2.37
C GLN A 192 -25.07 -23.41 3.52
N THR A 193 -24.45 -22.94 4.61
CA THR A 193 -25.18 -22.56 5.84
C THR A 193 -25.23 -21.06 6.08
N GLY A 194 -24.41 -20.27 5.37
CA GLY A 194 -24.26 -18.83 5.59
C GLY A 194 -23.60 -18.45 6.92
N LYS A 195 -23.13 -19.43 7.70
CA LYS A 195 -22.48 -19.21 9.01
C LYS A 195 -20.98 -19.03 8.85
N VAL A 196 -20.40 -18.27 9.78
CA VAL A 196 -18.95 -18.06 9.88
C VAL A 196 -18.26 -19.39 10.20
N LEU A 197 -17.17 -19.68 9.48
CA LEU A 197 -16.33 -20.85 9.69
C LEU A 197 -15.10 -20.45 10.51
N ASP A 198 -14.77 -21.28 11.50
CA ASP A 198 -13.50 -21.18 12.19
C ASP A 198 -12.38 -21.66 11.27
N GLY A 199 -11.36 -20.83 11.11
CA GLY A 199 -10.19 -21.13 10.31
C GLY A 199 -8.93 -20.58 10.96
N ARG A 200 -7.78 -21.10 10.55
CA ARG A 200 -6.47 -20.60 10.98
C ARG A 200 -5.60 -20.25 9.78
N VAL A 201 -4.83 -19.19 9.91
CA VAL A 201 -3.81 -18.82 8.92
C VAL A 201 -2.51 -19.56 9.27
N VAL A 202 -1.97 -20.28 8.29
CA VAL A 202 -0.67 -20.96 8.39
C VAL A 202 0.28 -20.33 7.39
N THR A 203 1.34 -19.71 7.89
CA THR A 203 2.38 -19.13 7.05
C THR A 203 3.34 -20.20 6.55
N LYS A 204 3.44 -20.33 5.23
CA LYS A 204 4.43 -21.17 4.53
C LYS A 204 5.57 -20.32 3.96
N PHE A 205 6.59 -20.98 3.42
CA PHE A 205 7.76 -20.31 2.82
C PHE A 205 7.37 -19.38 1.66
N ASP A 206 6.42 -19.77 0.82
CA ASP A 206 6.05 -19.04 -0.40
C ASP A 206 4.70 -18.32 -0.32
N ARG A 207 3.83 -18.69 0.63
CA ARG A 207 2.46 -18.15 0.76
C ARG A 207 1.91 -18.27 2.18
N ASP A 208 0.79 -17.61 2.43
CA ASP A 208 -0.08 -17.93 3.57
C ASP A 208 -1.23 -18.82 3.10
N GLU A 209 -1.64 -19.76 3.94
CA GLU A 209 -2.79 -20.62 3.68
C GLU A 209 -3.83 -20.46 4.77
N VAL A 210 -5.08 -20.27 4.36
CA VAL A 210 -6.21 -20.36 5.27
C VAL A 210 -6.66 -21.82 5.32
N GLN A 211 -6.55 -22.44 6.49
CA GLN A 211 -7.02 -23.79 6.72
C GLN A 211 -8.37 -23.74 7.45
N VAL A 212 -9.35 -24.45 6.88
CA VAL A 212 -10.69 -24.62 7.44
C VAL A 212 -10.92 -26.10 7.65
N ASP A 213 -11.44 -26.47 8.83
CA ASP A 213 -11.91 -27.84 9.05
C ASP A 213 -13.29 -28.01 8.43
N THR A 214 -13.36 -28.78 7.35
CA THR A 214 -14.60 -29.06 6.62
C THR A 214 -15.28 -30.35 7.08
N TYR A 215 -14.72 -31.04 8.09
CA TYR A 215 -15.14 -32.39 8.50
C TYR A 215 -15.21 -33.38 7.33
N GLU A 216 -14.41 -33.14 6.28
CA GLU A 216 -14.43 -33.94 5.04
C GLU A 216 -14.16 -35.43 5.32
N GLU A 217 -13.21 -35.72 6.21
CA GLU A 217 -12.89 -37.08 6.65
C GLU A 217 -14.11 -37.78 7.28
N ASP A 218 -14.86 -37.07 8.13
CA ASP A 218 -16.05 -37.61 8.77
C ASP A 218 -17.17 -37.83 7.73
N ASN A 219 -17.39 -36.88 6.84
CA ASN A 219 -18.40 -36.98 5.78
C ASN A 219 -18.13 -38.17 4.85
N GLN A 220 -16.85 -38.40 4.52
CA GLN A 220 -16.43 -39.56 3.72
C GLN A 220 -16.71 -40.88 4.45
N ILE A 221 -16.43 -40.96 5.76
CA ILE A 221 -16.75 -42.15 6.57
C ILE A 221 -18.27 -42.39 6.59
N MET A 222 -19.06 -41.34 6.83
CA MET A 222 -20.52 -41.44 6.89
C MET A 222 -21.11 -41.91 5.56
N LEU A 223 -20.62 -41.37 4.43
CA LEU A 223 -21.03 -41.77 3.09
C LEU A 223 -20.68 -43.24 2.84
N LEU A 224 -19.42 -43.63 3.07
CA LEU A 224 -18.95 -45.01 2.86
C LEU A 224 -19.72 -46.02 3.73
N PHE A 225 -19.96 -45.72 5.00
CA PHE A 225 -20.72 -46.63 5.85
C PHE A 225 -22.20 -46.68 5.49
N GLY A 226 -22.79 -45.54 5.11
CA GLY A 226 -24.17 -45.45 4.65
C GLY A 226 -24.42 -46.25 3.36
N GLU A 227 -23.57 -46.10 2.35
CA GLU A 227 -23.68 -46.81 1.07
C GLU A 227 -23.60 -48.34 1.23
N TYR A 228 -22.80 -48.82 2.17
CA TYR A 228 -22.61 -50.25 2.43
C TYR A 228 -23.56 -50.79 3.53
N GLY A 229 -24.52 -49.98 3.98
CA GLY A 229 -25.57 -50.36 4.92
C GLY A 229 -25.05 -50.67 6.33
N LEU A 230 -23.92 -50.10 6.72
CA LEU A 230 -23.41 -50.22 8.09
C LEU A 230 -24.14 -49.23 8.99
N THR A 231 -24.61 -49.70 10.15
CA THR A 231 -25.07 -48.79 11.19
C THR A 231 -23.86 -48.27 11.97
N PHE A 232 -23.79 -46.96 12.16
CA PHE A 232 -22.67 -46.30 12.82
C PHE A 232 -23.12 -45.13 13.69
N SER A 233 -22.28 -44.76 14.67
CA SER A 233 -22.42 -43.54 15.46
C SER A 233 -21.05 -43.01 15.86
N LYS A 234 -20.86 -41.69 15.82
CA LYS A 234 -19.62 -41.03 16.27
C LYS A 234 -19.75 -40.57 17.72
N GLN A 235 -18.77 -40.88 18.56
CA GLN A 235 -18.62 -40.28 19.89
C GLN A 235 -17.18 -39.80 20.07
N GLY A 236 -16.99 -38.49 20.22
CA GLY A 236 -15.66 -37.90 20.24
C GLY A 236 -14.90 -38.18 18.95
N SER A 237 -13.70 -38.75 19.05
CA SER A 237 -12.89 -39.17 17.89
C SER A 237 -13.18 -40.58 17.39
N ASP A 238 -13.98 -41.37 18.12
CA ASP A 238 -14.21 -42.79 17.83
C ASP A 238 -15.54 -43.01 17.09
N TRP A 239 -15.51 -43.97 16.18
CA TRP A 239 -16.65 -44.41 15.37
C TRP A 239 -17.08 -45.80 15.81
N PHE A 240 -18.32 -45.89 16.31
CA PHE A 240 -18.93 -47.14 16.74
C PHE A 240 -19.73 -47.74 15.60
N VAL A 241 -19.39 -48.95 15.18
CA VAL A 241 -19.96 -49.61 13.99
C VAL A 241 -20.58 -50.97 14.36
N SER A 242 -21.62 -51.38 13.64
CA SER A 242 -22.28 -52.70 13.83
C SER A 242 -21.37 -53.89 13.53
N ASP A 243 -20.50 -53.76 12.52
CA ASP A 243 -19.57 -54.80 12.11
C ASP A 243 -18.18 -54.19 11.89
N LEU A 244 -17.27 -54.47 12.82
CA LEU A 244 -15.91 -53.94 12.80
C LEU A 244 -15.10 -54.47 11.61
N ALA A 245 -15.26 -55.74 11.25
CA ALA A 245 -14.50 -56.37 10.17
C ALA A 245 -14.92 -55.79 8.82
N LYS A 246 -16.23 -55.65 8.60
CA LYS A 246 -16.79 -55.04 7.39
C LYS A 246 -16.42 -53.56 7.28
N ALA A 247 -16.50 -52.80 8.38
CA ALA A 247 -16.11 -51.40 8.40
C ALA A 247 -14.61 -51.20 8.09
N THR A 248 -13.75 -52.04 8.68
CA THR A 248 -12.30 -52.01 8.42
C THR A 248 -11.98 -52.30 6.95
N LEU A 249 -12.67 -53.27 6.34
CA LEU A 249 -12.49 -53.62 4.94
C LEU A 249 -12.94 -52.48 4.01
N ILE A 250 -14.07 -51.82 4.30
CA ILE A 250 -14.56 -50.67 3.53
C ILE A 250 -13.56 -49.50 3.59
N LEU A 251 -13.06 -49.15 4.77
CA LEU A 251 -12.07 -48.08 4.90
C LEU A 251 -10.75 -48.42 4.19
N ASN A 252 -10.29 -49.67 4.27
CA ASN A 252 -9.09 -50.11 3.57
C ASN A 252 -9.25 -50.00 2.05
N ASN A 253 -10.39 -50.45 1.51
CA ASN A 253 -10.68 -50.39 0.07
C ASN A 253 -10.80 -48.94 -0.43
N ALA A 254 -11.24 -48.02 0.42
CA ALA A 254 -11.30 -46.59 0.13
C ALA A 254 -9.97 -45.84 0.36
N GLY A 255 -8.89 -46.54 0.75
CA GLY A 255 -7.59 -45.93 1.02
C GLY A 255 -7.47 -45.20 2.38
N LEU A 256 -8.47 -45.33 3.25
CA LEU A 256 -8.58 -44.67 4.57
C LEU A 256 -8.12 -45.57 5.73
N SER A 257 -7.20 -46.49 5.48
CA SER A 257 -6.73 -47.51 6.44
C SER A 257 -6.16 -46.93 7.75
N SER A 258 -5.67 -45.69 7.73
CA SER A 258 -5.18 -44.97 8.93
C SER A 258 -6.26 -44.74 9.98
N LEU A 259 -7.54 -44.72 9.57
CA LEU A 259 -8.69 -44.43 10.43
C LEU A 259 -9.22 -45.66 11.17
N ASN A 260 -8.75 -46.87 10.84
CA ASN A 260 -9.15 -48.11 11.49
C ASN A 260 -8.94 -48.09 13.02
N ARG A 261 -7.93 -47.35 13.50
CA ARG A 261 -7.63 -47.23 14.95
C ARG A 261 -8.76 -46.56 15.74
N ARG A 262 -9.59 -45.78 15.06
CA ARG A 262 -10.74 -45.04 15.62
C ARG A 262 -12.04 -45.86 15.54
N LEU A 263 -12.04 -47.04 14.92
CA LEU A 263 -13.22 -47.91 14.87
C LEU A 263 -13.37 -48.73 16.15
N LYS A 264 -14.59 -48.76 16.69
CA LYS A 264 -15.00 -49.56 17.84
C LYS A 264 -16.25 -50.35 17.49
N THR A 265 -16.38 -51.56 18.01
CA THR A 265 -17.62 -52.33 17.86
C THR A 265 -18.73 -51.68 18.69
N ARG A 266 -19.89 -51.47 18.07
CA ARG A 266 -21.10 -51.06 18.77
C ARG A 266 -21.59 -52.25 19.60
N VAL A 267 -21.37 -52.22 20.92
CA VAL A 267 -21.95 -53.21 21.82
C VAL A 267 -23.42 -52.84 22.02
N GLU A 268 -24.31 -53.40 21.20
CA GLU A 268 -25.74 -53.40 21.54
C GLU A 268 -25.91 -54.22 22.82
N GLN A 269 -26.39 -53.60 23.90
CA GLN A 269 -26.81 -54.31 25.11
C GLN A 269 -28.13 -55.04 24.84
N SER A 270 -28.11 -56.05 23.98
CA SER A 270 -29.19 -57.02 23.83
C SER A 270 -28.95 -58.17 24.80
N GLU A 271 -29.86 -58.34 25.76
CA GLU A 271 -29.82 -59.46 26.70
C GLU A 271 -30.51 -60.66 26.05
N LEU A 272 -29.80 -61.77 25.88
CA LEU A 272 -30.32 -62.96 25.22
C LEU A 272 -31.13 -63.77 26.25
N ILE A 273 -32.40 -64.03 25.94
CA ILE A 273 -33.29 -64.83 26.78
C ILE A 273 -32.94 -66.29 26.55
N SER A 274 -32.57 -67.01 27.61
CA SER A 274 -32.31 -68.45 27.52
C SER A 274 -33.61 -69.24 27.38
N SER A 275 -33.56 -70.47 26.83
CA SER A 275 -34.76 -71.32 26.69
C SER A 275 -35.45 -71.65 28.02
N ARG A 276 -34.75 -71.51 29.16
CA ARG A 276 -35.35 -71.68 30.50
C ARG A 276 -36.18 -70.48 30.93
N GLU A 277 -35.87 -69.30 30.40
CA GLU A 277 -36.52 -68.03 30.73
C GLU A 277 -37.65 -67.69 29.74
N PHE A 278 -37.88 -68.54 28.74
CA PHE A 278 -38.94 -68.42 27.75
C PHE A 278 -39.95 -69.58 27.89
N PRO A 279 -40.87 -69.53 28.87
CA PRO A 279 -41.86 -70.59 29.11
C PRO A 279 -43.09 -70.48 28.20
N TYR A 280 -42.93 -69.95 26.98
CA TYR A 280 -44.04 -69.71 26.05
C TYR A 280 -43.94 -70.60 24.82
N SER A 281 -45.08 -71.03 24.32
CA SER A 281 -45.18 -71.70 23.01
C SER A 281 -45.40 -70.67 21.92
N ILE A 282 -44.97 -70.99 20.70
CA ILE A 282 -44.99 -70.04 19.58
C ILE A 282 -45.91 -70.58 18.49
N PHE A 283 -46.82 -69.75 18.00
CA PHE A 283 -47.69 -70.08 16.88
C PHE A 283 -47.41 -69.15 15.71
N TYR A 284 -47.35 -69.73 14.50
CA TYR A 284 -47.21 -69.00 13.25
C TYR A 284 -48.39 -69.28 12.33
N SER A 285 -49.08 -68.21 11.93
CA SER A 285 -50.00 -68.24 10.80
C SER A 285 -49.31 -67.70 9.55
N THR A 286 -49.54 -68.31 8.40
CA THR A 286 -49.09 -67.80 7.10
C THR A 286 -49.86 -66.55 6.65
N THR A 287 -51.00 -66.22 7.29
CA THR A 287 -51.90 -65.15 6.84
C THR A 287 -52.20 -64.09 7.90
N THR A 288 -52.01 -64.37 9.20
CA THR A 288 -52.47 -63.50 10.31
C THR A 288 -51.39 -63.14 11.34
N GLY A 289 -50.12 -63.34 11.01
CA GLY A 289 -48.99 -63.05 11.91
C GLY A 289 -48.73 -64.15 12.95
N GLY A 290 -47.69 -63.97 13.75
CA GLY A 290 -47.33 -64.88 14.85
C GLY A 290 -47.81 -64.37 16.21
N TYR A 291 -48.01 -65.28 17.16
CA TYR A 291 -48.23 -64.94 18.56
C TYR A 291 -47.54 -65.97 19.46
N ILE A 292 -47.23 -65.56 20.68
CA ILE A 292 -46.77 -66.47 21.73
C ILE A 292 -47.92 -66.73 22.70
N TYR A 293 -47.95 -67.89 23.32
CA TYR A 293 -49.01 -68.24 24.25
C TYR A 293 -48.49 -69.12 25.38
N ASP A 294 -49.16 -69.03 26.52
CA ASP A 294 -49.03 -69.97 27.62
C ASP A 294 -50.36 -70.72 27.82
N GLN A 295 -50.53 -71.37 28.97
CA GLN A 295 -51.74 -72.13 29.28
C GLN A 295 -52.99 -71.23 29.48
N THR A 296 -52.79 -69.93 29.65
CA THR A 296 -53.82 -68.97 30.08
C THR A 296 -54.09 -67.86 29.06
N ASP A 297 -53.07 -67.33 28.41
CA ASP A 297 -53.15 -66.13 27.57
C ASP A 297 -52.45 -66.30 26.22
N ARG A 298 -52.81 -65.42 25.27
CA ARG A 298 -52.15 -65.26 23.96
C ARG A 298 -51.65 -63.83 23.83
N TYR A 299 -50.42 -63.67 23.33
CA TYR A 299 -49.72 -62.39 23.22
C TYR A 299 -49.25 -62.16 21.78
N TRP A 300 -49.77 -61.10 21.16
CA TRP A 300 -49.39 -60.62 19.82
C TRP A 300 -48.33 -59.52 19.90
N GLU A 301 -47.76 -59.15 18.76
CA GLU A 301 -46.96 -57.92 18.66
C GLU A 301 -47.71 -56.72 19.25
N GLY A 302 -47.01 -55.93 20.08
CA GLY A 302 -47.59 -54.86 20.88
C GLY A 302 -48.11 -55.29 22.25
N SER A 303 -48.23 -56.58 22.54
CA SER A 303 -48.67 -57.07 23.85
C SER A 303 -47.54 -57.01 24.88
N THR A 304 -47.90 -56.69 26.13
CA THR A 304 -46.98 -56.72 27.27
C THR A 304 -46.94 -58.11 27.88
N VAL A 305 -45.77 -58.74 27.86
CA VAL A 305 -45.55 -60.08 28.42
C VAL A 305 -44.89 -59.94 29.79
N PRO A 306 -45.42 -60.59 30.84
CA PRO A 306 -44.84 -60.56 32.17
C PRO A 306 -43.34 -60.91 32.13
N ASN A 307 -42.51 -60.16 32.85
CA ASN A 307 -41.05 -60.34 32.98
C ASN A 307 -40.21 -60.20 31.70
N LEU A 308 -40.81 -60.16 30.50
CA LEU A 308 -40.10 -60.01 29.22
C LEU A 308 -40.25 -58.62 28.61
N GLY A 309 -41.41 -57.96 28.79
CA GLY A 309 -41.70 -56.62 28.26
C GLY A 309 -42.65 -56.64 27.07
N VAL A 310 -42.68 -55.54 26.31
CA VAL A 310 -43.56 -55.41 25.13
C VAL A 310 -42.97 -56.15 23.95
N ILE A 311 -43.75 -57.02 23.30
CA ILE A 311 -43.35 -57.68 22.07
C ILE A 311 -43.25 -56.63 20.96
N GLN A 312 -42.06 -56.44 20.41
CA GLN A 312 -41.84 -55.55 19.25
C GLN A 312 -41.96 -56.31 17.93
N LEU A 313 -41.53 -57.57 17.91
CA LEU A 313 -41.45 -58.35 16.67
C LEU A 313 -41.45 -59.85 16.97
N ILE A 314 -42.24 -60.62 16.22
CA ILE A 314 -42.25 -62.09 16.19
C ILE A 314 -41.89 -62.53 14.76
N THR A 315 -40.68 -63.08 14.60
CA THR A 315 -40.23 -63.70 13.34
C THR A 315 -40.03 -65.20 13.53
N ARG A 316 -39.78 -65.94 12.46
CA ARG A 316 -39.49 -67.39 12.53
C ARG A 316 -38.20 -67.72 13.30
N ASP A 317 -37.24 -66.79 13.31
CA ASP A 317 -35.91 -67.05 13.86
C ASP A 317 -35.73 -66.45 15.26
N LYS A 318 -36.55 -65.45 15.61
CA LYS A 318 -36.44 -64.75 16.89
C LYS A 318 -37.70 -63.99 17.30
N ILE A 319 -37.79 -63.72 18.59
CA ILE A 319 -38.77 -62.81 19.19
C ILE A 319 -38.04 -61.71 19.94
N VAL A 320 -38.43 -60.46 19.71
CA VAL A 320 -37.80 -59.27 20.29
C VAL A 320 -38.75 -58.61 21.28
N PHE A 321 -38.27 -58.43 22.51
CA PHE A 321 -38.96 -57.74 23.58
C PHE A 321 -38.26 -56.42 23.91
N LYS A 322 -39.05 -55.40 24.27
CA LYS A 322 -38.53 -54.11 24.71
C LYS A 322 -39.18 -53.69 26.02
N ASN A 323 -38.35 -53.28 26.97
CA ASN A 323 -38.79 -52.68 28.23
C ASN A 323 -37.99 -51.39 28.48
N ALA A 324 -38.64 -50.23 28.48
CA ALA A 324 -38.08 -48.89 28.67
C ALA A 324 -36.72 -48.64 27.97
N ASN A 325 -35.59 -49.12 28.53
CA ASN A 325 -34.23 -48.94 28.02
C ASN A 325 -33.47 -50.24 27.68
N LYS A 326 -34.09 -51.43 27.79
CA LYS A 326 -33.45 -52.73 27.48
C LYS A 326 -34.18 -53.46 26.37
N THR A 327 -33.41 -53.99 25.42
CA THR A 327 -33.90 -54.91 24.37
C THR A 327 -33.50 -56.32 24.75
N ARG A 328 -34.46 -57.24 24.76
CA ARG A 328 -34.25 -58.65 25.04
C ARG A 328 -34.64 -59.48 23.83
N VAL A 329 -33.84 -60.49 23.50
CA VAL A 329 -34.06 -61.30 22.30
C VAL A 329 -34.09 -62.77 22.67
N TYR A 330 -35.17 -63.45 22.29
CA TYR A 330 -35.24 -64.92 22.30
C TYR A 330 -34.96 -65.43 20.89
N LEU A 331 -33.99 -66.33 20.75
CA LEU A 331 -33.70 -66.99 19.48
C LEU A 331 -34.45 -68.33 19.43
N ILE A 332 -35.18 -68.55 18.35
CA ILE A 332 -35.94 -69.79 18.14
C ILE A 332 -34.99 -70.78 17.50
N GLN A 333 -34.68 -71.84 18.23
CA GLN A 333 -33.87 -72.93 17.71
C GLN A 333 -34.73 -73.76 16.74
N PRO A 334 -34.17 -74.18 15.58
CA PRO A 334 -34.89 -74.93 14.55
C PRO A 334 -35.40 -76.30 15.02
#